data_AF-A0A949I4K3-F1
#
_entry.id   AF-A0A949I4K3-F1
#
_cell.length_a   1.000
_cell.length_b   1.000
_cell.length_c   1.000
_cell.angle_alpha   90.00
_cell.angle_beta   90.00
_cell.angle_gamma   90.00
#
_symmetry.space_group_name_H-M   'P 1'
#
loop_
_entity.id
_entity.type
_entity.pdbx_description
1 polymer ?
#
loop_
_entity_poly.entity_id
_entity_poly.type
_entity_poly.pdbx_seq_one_letter_code
_entity_poly.pdbx_strand_id
1 'polypeptide(L)' 'MAHASDTALAGLRELLRQLRAVPGLTEKRPGTYYWKSQAFIHFHEEPSEGGVRLSADIKKVPGS' A
#
# COMPACT_ATOMS: atom_id res chain seq x y z
N MET A 1 11.23 -7.97 -3.63
CA MET A 1 9.85 -7.59 -3.26
C MET A 1 9.13 -7.21 -4.53
N ALA A 2 8.12 -7.97 -4.92
CA ALA A 2 7.30 -7.68 -6.09
C ALA A 2 6.20 -6.71 -5.67
N HIS A 3 5.78 -5.79 -6.54
CA HIS A 3 4.59 -5.00 -6.27
C HIS A 3 3.40 -5.93 -6.05
N ALA A 4 2.51 -5.59 -5.12
CA ALA A 4 1.35 -6.41 -4.83
C ALA A 4 0.47 -6.57 -6.07
N SER A 5 0.19 -7.82 -6.44
CA SER A 5 -0.74 -8.14 -7.51
C SER A 5 -2.17 -7.72 -7.19
N ASP A 6 -2.99 -7.52 -8.21
CA ASP A 6 -4.42 -7.19 -8.04
C ASP A 6 -5.16 -8.26 -7.22
N THR A 7 -4.76 -9.52 -7.36
CA THR A 7 -5.30 -10.65 -6.58
C THR A 7 -4.96 -10.51 -5.10
N ALA A 8 -3.72 -10.16 -4.75
CA ALA A 8 -3.34 -9.89 -3.37
C ALA A 8 -4.10 -8.69 -2.80
N LEU A 9 -4.21 -7.61 -3.57
CA LEU A 9 -4.93 -6.41 -3.17
C LEU A 9 -6.44 -6.63 -3.02
N ALA A 10 -7.02 -7.62 -3.71
CA ALA A 10 -8.44 -7.97 -3.57
C ALA A 10 -8.81 -8.36 -2.13
N GLY A 11 -7.91 -9.02 -1.41
CA GLY A 11 -8.09 -9.35 0.01
C GLY A 11 -8.06 -8.12 0.93
N LEU A 12 -7.50 -7.00 0.48
CA LEU A 12 -7.39 -5.75 1.23
C LEU A 12 -8.40 -4.68 0.80
N ARG A 13 -9.40 -5.01 -0.01
CA ARG A 13 -10.34 -4.02 -0.59
C ARG A 13 -10.92 -3.05 0.43
N GLU A 14 -11.31 -3.53 1.60
CA GLU A 14 -11.89 -2.69 2.65
C GLU A 14 -10.83 -1.75 3.27
N LEU A 15 -9.61 -2.22 3.51
CA LEU A 15 -8.51 -1.39 3.97
C LEU A 15 -8.14 -0.32 2.92
N LEU A 16 -8.02 -0.72 1.64
CA LEU A 16 -7.72 0.20 0.54
C LEU A 16 -8.83 1.26 0.41
N ARG A 17 -10.10 0.87 0.61
CA ARG A 17 -11.23 1.82 0.66
C ARG A 17 -11.10 2.84 1.78
N GLN A 18 -10.67 2.41 2.98
CA GLN A 18 -10.44 3.32 4.10
C GLN A 18 -9.25 4.25 3.84
N LEU A 19 -8.16 3.76 3.26
CA LEU A 19 -7.01 4.59 2.87
C LEU A 19 -7.40 5.66 1.84
N ARG A 20 -8.23 5.31 0.84
CA ARG A 20 -8.75 6.28 -0.14
C ARG A 20 -9.61 7.38 0.48
N ALA A 21 -10.18 7.16 1.66
CA ALA A 21 -10.97 8.15 2.38
C ALA A 21 -10.12 9.11 3.24
N VAL A 22 -8.82 8.86 3.41
CA VAL A 22 -7.93 9.71 4.22
C VAL A 22 -7.60 11.00 3.46
N PRO A 23 -7.97 12.19 3.99
CA PRO A 23 -7.63 13.45 3.36
C PRO A 23 -6.11 13.64 3.24
N GLY A 24 -5.63 14.09 2.08
CA GLY A 24 -4.21 14.30 1.82
C GLY A 24 -3.46 13.06 1.33
N LEU A 25 -4.09 11.87 1.41
CA LEU A 25 -3.57 10.66 0.80
C LEU A 25 -4.12 10.51 -0.63
N THR A 26 -3.24 10.23 -1.58
CA THR A 26 -3.61 10.05 -3.00
C THR A 26 -3.12 8.69 -3.47
N GLU A 27 -4.03 7.84 -3.94
CA GLU A 27 -3.67 6.60 -4.61
C GLU A 27 -3.20 6.90 -6.04
N LYS A 28 -1.95 6.54 -6.37
CA LYS A 28 -1.40 6.71 -7.73
C LYS A 28 -1.48 5.43 -8.56
N ARG A 29 -1.42 4.28 -7.90
CA ARG A 29 -1.64 2.94 -8.44
C ARG A 29 -2.32 2.10 -7.35
N PRO A 30 -3.04 1.02 -7.69
CA PRO A 30 -3.61 0.13 -6.67
C PRO A 30 -2.56 -0.25 -5.62
N GLY A 31 -2.83 0.02 -4.34
CA GLY A 31 -1.88 -0.29 -3.26
C GLY A 31 -0.64 0.64 -3.20
N THR A 32 -0.65 1.76 -3.90
CA THR A 32 0.41 2.77 -3.89
C THR A 32 -0.17 4.14 -3.53
N TYR A 33 0.21 4.64 -2.37
CA TYR A 33 -0.32 5.90 -1.85
C TYR A 33 0.78 6.94 -1.63
N TYR A 34 0.45 8.17 -1.97
CA TYR A 34 1.29 9.34 -1.86
C TYR A 34 0.68 10.35 -0.89
N TRP A 35 1.54 11.03 -0.14
CA TRP A 35 1.19 12.15 0.71
C TRP A 35 2.02 13.37 0.29
N LYS A 36 1.36 14.51 -0.01
CA LYS A 36 2.03 15.74 -0.49
C LYS A 36 3.07 15.47 -1.60
N SER A 37 2.70 14.66 -2.59
CA SER A 37 3.55 14.24 -3.72
C SER A 37 4.74 13.33 -3.39
N GLN A 38 4.86 12.83 -2.16
CA GLN A 38 5.87 11.84 -1.77
C GLN A 38 5.24 10.46 -1.57
N ALA A 39 5.92 9.40 -2.03
CA ALA A 39 5.48 8.03 -1.81
C ALA A 39 5.46 7.75 -0.29
N PHE A 40 4.30 7.33 0.22
CA PHE A 40 4.06 7.17 1.65
C PHE A 40 3.77 5.71 2.02
N ILE A 41 2.81 5.07 1.34
CA ILE A 41 2.46 3.65 1.57
C ILE A 41 2.66 2.88 0.28
N HIS A 42 3.35 1.75 0.37
CA HIS A 42 3.49 0.80 -0.73
C HIS A 42 3.26 -0.64 -0.29
N PHE A 43 2.27 -1.30 -0.91
CA PHE A 43 2.05 -2.72 -0.73
C PHE A 43 2.93 -3.53 -1.69
N HIS A 44 3.58 -4.56 -1.15
CA HIS A 44 4.41 -5.48 -1.90
C HIS A 44 4.18 -6.93 -1.44
N GLU A 45 4.29 -7.86 -2.37
CA GLU A 45 4.31 -9.28 -2.11
C GLU A 45 5.76 -9.73 -1.90
N GLU A 46 5.95 -10.54 -0.86
CA GLU A 46 7.20 -11.22 -0.58
C GLU A 46 6.95 -12.71 -0.38
N PRO A 47 7.84 -13.59 -0.90
CA PRO A 47 7.77 -15.01 -0.60
C PRO A 47 7.89 -15.23 0.91
N SER A 48 7.03 -16.07 1.48
CA SER A 48 7.12 -16.50 2.87
C SER A 48 7.03 -18.02 2.96
N GLU A 49 7.44 -18.58 4.10
CA GLU A 49 7.17 -20.00 4.35
C GLU A 49 5.66 -20.25 4.29
N GLY A 50 5.25 -21.21 3.44
CA GLY A 50 3.83 -21.55 3.25
C GLY A 50 3.04 -20.68 2.28
N GLY A 51 3.66 -19.73 1.56
CA GLY A 51 2.96 -18.99 0.50
C GLY A 51 3.53 -17.61 0.20
N VAL A 52 2.64 -16.64 0.05
CA VAL A 52 2.97 -15.23 -0.22
C VAL A 52 2.50 -14.39 0.95
N ARG A 53 3.38 -13.55 1.48
CA ARG A 53 3.04 -12.52 2.46
C ARG A 53 2.83 -11.20 1.75
N LEU A 54 1.73 -10.54 2.10
CA LEU A 54 1.46 -9.17 1.68
C LEU A 54 1.90 -8.22 2.80
N SER A 55 2.85 -7.35 2.47
CA SER A 55 3.46 -6.40 3.41
C SER A 55 3.30 -4.98 2.88
N ALA A 56 3.32 -3.99 3.79
CA ALA A 56 3.20 -2.59 3.45
C ALA A 56 4.37 -1.80 4.05
N ASP A 57 5.13 -1.13 3.19
CA ASP A 57 6.12 -0.15 3.63
C ASP A 57 5.44 1.18 3.87
N ILE A 58 5.61 1.72 5.07
CA ILE A 58 5.13 3.06 5.43
C ILE A 58 6.35 3.95 5.67
N LYS A 59 6.56 4.93 4.78
CA LYS A 59 7.65 5.90 4.93
C LYS A 59 7.25 6.99 5.91
N LYS A 60 8.16 7.46 6.76
CA LYS A 60 7.92 8.69 7.52
C LYS A 60 7.74 9.86 6.54
N VAL A 61 6.64 10.60 6.67
CA VAL A 61 6.49 11.89 5.99
C VAL A 61 7.35 12.92 6.72
N PRO A 62 8.20 13.69 6.01
CA PRO A 62 8.97 14.76 6.64
C PRO A 62 8.03 15.82 7.23
N GLY A 63 8.23 16.18 8.50
CA GLY A 63 7.48 17.24 9.18
C GLY A 63 6.22 16.78 9.93
N SER A 64 6.23 15.56 10.47
CA SER A 64 5.29 15.15 11.55
C SER A 64 5.76 15.70 12.90
#